data_AF-A0AAV3ZS01-F1
#
_entry.id   AF-A0AAV3ZS01-F1
#
_cell.length_a   1.000
_cell.length_b   1.000
_cell.length_c   1.000
_cell.angle_alpha   90.00
_cell.angle_beta   90.00
_cell.angle_gamma   90.00
#
_symmetry.space_group_name_H-M   'P 1'
#
loop_
_entity.id
_entity.type
_entity.pdbx_description
1 polymer ?
#
loop_
_entity_poly.entity_id
_entity_poly.type
_entity_poly.pdbx_seq_one_letter_code
_entity_poly.pdbx_strand_id
1 'polypeptide(L)'
;MSDIYVKGWVKSSDDMQATDIHYRSLTGEGNFNWRFVFPFDYLVAEEKIVMSRKETLFSWDETESKVPARLNLQVWDADHFSADDFLGSLTLDLNRFPRGAKSSKLCTLDMLKSDGSVPQMSLFKHKRVKGWWPFHVKNEGSEELELTEKVLCHMLNLSDHMMRLGAELSAELDARNNGEV
;
A
#
# COMPACT_ATOMS: atom_id res chain seq x y z
N MET A 1 6.80 21.86 -5.08
CA MET A 1 5.48 22.11 -4.50
C MET A 1 4.60 21.09 -5.16
N SER A 2 4.46 19.94 -4.50
CA SER A 2 3.85 18.75 -5.08
C SER A 2 2.49 18.53 -4.42
N ASP A 3 1.54 18.09 -5.23
CA ASP A 3 0.15 17.88 -4.86
C ASP A 3 -0.08 16.37 -4.81
N ILE A 4 0.29 15.76 -3.70
CA ILE A 4 0.37 14.29 -3.62
C ILE A 4 -0.95 13.65 -3.21
N TYR A 5 -1.20 12.44 -3.72
CA TYR A 5 -2.30 11.59 -3.28
C TYR A 5 -1.93 10.11 -3.34
N VAL A 6 -2.70 9.28 -2.63
CA VAL A 6 -2.43 7.85 -2.51
C VAL A 6 -3.62 7.05 -3.01
N LYS A 7 -3.36 6.05 -3.84
CA LYS A 7 -4.32 5.03 -4.26
C LYS A 7 -4.05 3.73 -3.51
N GLY A 8 -5.10 3.00 -3.14
CA GLY A 8 -4.97 1.73 -2.46
C GLY A 8 -6.08 0.75 -2.82
N TRP A 9 -5.74 -0.53 -2.93
CA TRP A 9 -6.68 -1.62 -3.19
C TRP A 9 -6.16 -2.96 -2.63
N VAL A 10 -7.08 -3.89 -2.34
CA VAL A 10 -6.74 -5.23 -1.82
C VAL A 10 -7.10 -6.35 -2.80
N LYS A 11 -8.28 -6.25 -3.43
CA LYS A 11 -8.87 -7.31 -4.25
C LYS A 11 -8.42 -7.23 -5.71
N SER A 12 -8.79 -6.13 -6.35
CA SER A 12 -8.50 -5.79 -7.74
C SER A 12 -8.50 -4.26 -7.86
N SER A 13 -7.98 -3.74 -8.98
CA SER A 13 -8.07 -2.30 -9.31
C SER A 13 -9.51 -1.77 -9.35
N ASP A 14 -10.50 -2.65 -9.51
CA ASP A 14 -11.93 -2.29 -9.48
C ASP A 14 -12.39 -1.79 -8.09
N ASP A 15 -11.71 -2.17 -7.00
CA ASP A 15 -11.97 -1.73 -5.62
C ASP A 15 -10.93 -0.69 -5.16
N MET A 16 -10.38 0.07 -6.12
CA MET A 16 -9.41 1.13 -5.84
C MET A 16 -10.07 2.30 -5.14
N GLN A 17 -9.50 2.66 -3.99
CA GLN A 17 -9.83 3.87 -3.25
C GLN A 17 -8.65 4.83 -3.34
N ALA A 18 -8.93 6.13 -3.39
CA ALA A 18 -7.91 7.17 -3.35
C ALA A 18 -8.15 8.09 -2.16
N THR A 19 -7.09 8.71 -1.64
CA THR A 19 -7.18 9.80 -0.68
C THR A 19 -7.56 11.11 -1.37
N ASP A 20 -7.91 12.12 -0.57
CA ASP A 20 -7.91 13.50 -1.02
C ASP A 20 -6.50 13.94 -1.47
N ILE A 21 -6.44 14.93 -2.36
CA ILE A 21 -5.18 15.53 -2.82
C ILE A 21 -4.65 16.46 -1.73
N HIS A 22 -3.41 16.23 -1.30
CA HIS A 22 -2.75 17.09 -0.33
C HIS A 22 -1.96 18.18 -1.04
N TYR A 23 -2.54 19.38 -1.10
CA TYR A 23 -1.95 20.51 -1.80
C TYR A 23 -0.76 21.10 -1.04
N ARG A 24 0.26 21.53 -1.78
CA ARG A 24 1.35 22.39 -1.27
C ARG A 24 2.24 21.78 -0.19
N SER A 25 2.60 20.51 -0.33
CA SER A 25 3.66 19.98 0.54
C SER A 25 4.97 20.75 0.26
N LEU A 26 5.42 21.54 1.24
CA LEU A 26 6.62 22.39 1.18
C LEU A 26 7.91 21.58 1.44
N THR A 27 7.80 20.52 2.24
CA THR A 27 8.89 19.63 2.64
C THR A 27 8.83 18.27 1.92
N GLY A 28 7.79 18.05 1.09
CA GLY A 28 7.51 16.73 0.53
C GLY A 28 6.94 15.74 1.55
N GLU A 29 6.57 16.23 2.74
CA GLU A 29 5.77 15.49 3.71
C GLU A 29 4.27 15.76 3.51
N GLY A 30 3.47 14.72 3.37
CA GLY A 30 2.00 14.81 3.46
C GLY A 30 1.53 14.08 4.70
N ASN A 31 0.52 14.60 5.40
CA ASN A 31 -0.23 13.81 6.41
C ASN A 31 -1.66 13.64 5.92
N PHE A 32 -2.01 12.40 5.63
CA PHE A 32 -3.36 12.02 5.24
C PHE A 32 -4.03 11.38 6.44
N ASN A 33 -5.04 12.02 7.03
CA ASN A 33 -5.89 11.37 8.04
C ASN A 33 -6.99 10.55 7.36
N TRP A 34 -6.58 9.62 6.48
CA TRP A 34 -7.49 8.85 5.65
C TRP A 34 -7.68 7.43 6.18
N ARG A 35 -8.88 6.89 5.95
CA ARG A 35 -9.23 5.52 6.35
C ARG A 35 -9.76 4.78 5.14
N PHE A 36 -8.94 3.91 4.59
CA PHE A 36 -9.35 2.94 3.60
C PHE A 36 -10.11 1.80 4.29
N VAL A 37 -11.28 1.46 3.78
CA VAL A 37 -12.09 0.36 4.33
C VAL A 37 -12.36 -0.61 3.21
N PHE A 38 -11.82 -1.83 3.35
CA PHE A 38 -11.93 -2.88 2.34
C PHE A 38 -12.74 -4.04 2.92
N PRO A 39 -14.03 -4.16 2.56
CA PRO A 39 -14.83 -5.34 2.92
C PRO A 39 -14.51 -6.49 1.95
N PHE A 40 -14.15 -7.67 2.44
CA PHE A 40 -13.86 -8.83 1.60
C PHE A 40 -14.02 -10.13 2.39
N ASP A 41 -14.39 -11.21 1.71
CA ASP A 41 -14.50 -12.52 2.35
C ASP A 41 -13.16 -13.26 2.32
N TYR A 42 -12.70 -13.74 3.48
CA TYR A 42 -11.43 -14.45 3.59
C TYR A 42 -11.63 -15.93 3.91
N LEU A 43 -11.08 -16.79 3.05
CA LEU A 43 -11.08 -18.23 3.26
C LEU A 43 -9.78 -18.65 3.97
N VAL A 44 -9.88 -18.87 5.28
CA VAL A 44 -8.75 -19.23 6.15
C VAL A 44 -8.04 -20.52 5.69
N ALA A 45 -8.79 -21.49 5.17
CA ALA A 45 -8.23 -22.77 4.73
C ALA A 45 -7.26 -22.64 3.53
N GLU A 46 -7.49 -21.66 2.66
CA GLU A 46 -6.65 -21.42 1.47
C GLU A 46 -5.79 -20.16 1.58
N GLU A 47 -5.89 -19.41 2.68
CA GLU A 47 -5.27 -18.09 2.88
C GLU A 47 -5.59 -17.08 1.76
N LYS A 48 -6.81 -17.14 1.19
CA LYS A 48 -7.23 -16.35 0.02
C LYS A 48 -8.50 -15.55 0.26
N ILE A 49 -8.62 -14.44 -0.46
CA ILE A 49 -9.85 -13.67 -0.55
C ILE A 49 -10.74 -14.29 -1.62
N VAL A 50 -12.01 -14.48 -1.28
CA VAL A 50 -13.06 -14.90 -2.21
C VAL A 50 -13.75 -13.67 -2.75
N MET A 51 -13.90 -13.61 -4.06
CA MET A 51 -14.61 -12.56 -4.77
C MET A 51 -15.63 -13.20 -5.71
N SER A 52 -16.91 -12.96 -5.46
CA SER A 52 -17.93 -13.27 -6.46
C SER A 52 -18.03 -12.12 -7.46
N ARG A 53 -17.83 -12.43 -8.76
CA ARG A 53 -18.06 -11.49 -9.85
C ARG A 53 -19.24 -12.00 -10.67
N LYS A 54 -20.28 -11.18 -10.81
CA LYS A 54 -21.33 -11.39 -11.81
C LYS A 54 -20.91 -10.66 -13.07
N GLU A 55 -20.61 -11.38 -14.14
CA GLU A 55 -20.04 -10.78 -15.36
C GLU A 55 -21.03 -9.86 -16.09
N THR A 56 -22.34 -10.08 -15.96
CA THR A 56 -23.37 -9.15 -16.45
C THR A 56 -24.67 -9.25 -15.62
N LEU A 57 -25.51 -8.20 -15.66
CA LEU A 57 -26.83 -8.15 -15.00
C LEU A 57 -27.82 -9.24 -15.50
N PHE A 58 -27.43 -10.03 -16.50
CA PHE A 58 -28.24 -11.07 -17.13
C PHE A 58 -27.56 -12.45 -17.20
N SER A 59 -26.32 -12.58 -16.71
CA SER A 59 -25.65 -13.89 -16.58
C SER A 59 -26.00 -14.52 -15.23
N TRP A 60 -26.57 -15.73 -15.25
CA TRP A 60 -26.86 -16.52 -14.05
C TRP A 60 -25.60 -17.13 -13.41
N ASP A 61 -24.47 -17.14 -14.14
CA ASP A 61 -23.21 -17.69 -13.66
C ASP A 61 -22.48 -16.67 -12.77
N GLU A 62 -22.46 -16.96 -11.47
CA GLU A 62 -21.67 -16.25 -10.47
C GLU A 62 -20.26 -16.85 -10.44
N THR A 63 -19.29 -16.16 -11.06
CA THR A 63 -17.91 -16.65 -11.10
C THR A 63 -17.23 -16.28 -9.79
N GLU A 64 -17.02 -17.27 -8.93
CA GLU A 64 -16.20 -17.11 -7.73
C GLU A 64 -14.71 -17.18 -8.10
N SER A 65 -14.02 -16.06 -7.92
CA SER A 65 -12.58 -15.96 -8.10
C SER A 65 -11.89 -15.89 -6.74
N LYS A 66 -10.73 -16.55 -6.63
CA LYS A 66 -9.92 -16.58 -5.41
C LYS A 66 -8.62 -15.83 -5.67
N VAL A 67 -8.40 -14.75 -4.92
CA VAL A 67 -7.21 -13.90 -5.07
C VAL A 67 -6.40 -13.89 -3.77
N PRO A 68 -5.07 -13.78 -3.83
CA PRO A 68 -4.27 -13.61 -2.62
C PRO A 68 -4.61 -12.27 -1.95
N ALA A 69 -4.58 -12.24 -0.61
CA ALA A 69 -4.87 -11.05 0.17
C ALA A 69 -3.70 -10.03 0.09
N ARG A 70 -3.60 -9.27 -1.00
CA ARG A 70 -2.49 -8.32 -1.22
C ARG A 70 -2.97 -6.89 -1.17
N LEU A 71 -2.52 -6.14 -0.16
CA LEU A 71 -2.71 -4.70 -0.11
C LEU A 71 -1.70 -4.04 -1.04
N ASN A 72 -2.19 -3.33 -2.04
CA ASN A 72 -1.39 -2.48 -2.92
C ASN A 72 -1.67 -1.03 -2.56
N LEU A 73 -0.61 -0.26 -2.41
CA LEU A 73 -0.63 1.18 -2.22
C LEU A 73 0.27 1.81 -3.27
N GLN A 74 -0.17 2.93 -3.83
CA GLN A 74 0.60 3.72 -4.79
C GLN A 74 0.49 5.19 -4.44
N VAL A 75 1.61 5.90 -4.56
CA VAL A 75 1.69 7.34 -4.35
C VAL A 75 1.93 8.03 -5.70
N TRP A 76 1.20 9.11 -5.92
CA TRP A 76 1.16 9.87 -7.17
C TRP A 76 1.29 11.37 -6.88
N ASP A 77 1.97 12.11 -7.75
CA ASP A 77 1.93 13.58 -7.78
C ASP A 77 0.85 14.01 -8.77
N ALA A 78 -0.12 14.80 -8.30
CA ALA A 78 -1.22 15.32 -9.11
C ALA A 78 -0.76 16.59 -9.81
N ASP A 79 -0.51 16.49 -11.11
CA ASP A 79 -0.21 17.67 -11.91
C ASP A 79 -1.49 18.31 -12.43
N HIS A 80 -1.60 19.63 -12.27
CA HIS A 80 -2.78 20.38 -12.70
C HIS A 80 -2.93 20.48 -14.24
N PHE A 81 -1.86 20.21 -14.99
CA PHE A 81 -1.78 20.42 -16.45
C PHE A 81 -1.17 19.25 -17.24
N SER A 82 -0.55 18.26 -16.58
CA SER A 82 0.11 17.07 -17.18
C SER A 82 -0.54 15.77 -16.71
N ALA A 83 -0.05 14.63 -17.23
CA ALA A 83 -0.39 13.33 -16.66
C ALA A 83 0.24 13.21 -15.27
N ASP A 84 -0.49 12.61 -14.31
CA ASP A 84 0.01 12.40 -12.95
C ASP A 84 1.31 11.59 -12.95
N ASP A 85 2.29 12.06 -12.17
CA ASP A 85 3.58 11.39 -12.05
C ASP A 85 3.53 10.29 -10.98
N PHE A 86 3.97 9.08 -11.35
CA PHE A 86 4.06 7.96 -10.43
C PHE A 86 5.31 8.07 -9.55
N LEU A 87 5.11 8.21 -8.23
CA LEU A 87 6.19 8.38 -7.27
C LEU A 87 6.65 7.05 -6.63
N GLY A 88 5.76 6.06 -6.52
CA GLY A 88 6.13 4.79 -5.89
C GLY A 88 4.97 3.84 -5.62
N SER A 89 5.32 2.57 -5.41
CA SER A 89 4.37 1.51 -5.05
C SER A 89 4.85 0.68 -3.86
N LEU A 90 3.88 0.17 -3.11
CA LEU A 90 4.07 -0.72 -1.99
C LEU A 90 3.03 -1.83 -2.08
N THR A 91 3.49 -3.06 -2.19
CA THR A 91 2.62 -4.25 -2.14
C THR A 91 2.96 -5.06 -0.91
N LEU A 92 1.96 -5.26 -0.05
CA LEU A 92 2.06 -6.06 1.17
C LEU A 92 1.09 -7.25 1.07
N ASP A 93 1.62 -8.47 1.14
CA ASP A 93 0.79 -9.66 1.30
C ASP A 93 0.32 -9.76 2.75
N LEU A 94 -0.98 -9.60 3.00
CA LEU A 94 -1.59 -9.56 4.32
C LEU A 94 -1.43 -10.87 5.10
N ASN A 95 -1.17 -11.97 4.40
CA ASN A 95 -0.82 -13.24 5.02
C ASN A 95 0.61 -13.24 5.53
N ARG A 96 1.54 -12.61 4.78
CA ARG A 96 2.99 -12.64 5.03
C ARG A 96 3.63 -11.35 4.53
N PHE A 97 3.76 -10.38 5.42
CA PHE A 97 4.44 -9.13 5.13
C PHE A 97 5.54 -8.86 6.15
N PRO A 98 6.60 -8.12 5.78
CA PRO A 98 7.66 -7.77 6.72
C PRO A 98 7.12 -6.86 7.81
N ARG A 99 7.62 -7.05 9.02
CA ARG A 99 7.28 -6.18 10.15
C ARG A 99 7.70 -4.74 9.86
N GLY A 100 6.74 -3.82 9.86
CA GLY A 100 7.01 -2.39 9.64
C GLY A 100 7.94 -1.79 10.70
N ALA A 101 8.74 -0.81 10.30
CA ALA A 101 9.68 -0.13 11.17
C ALA A 101 8.96 0.71 12.23
N LYS A 102 9.62 0.96 13.36
CA LYS A 102 9.04 1.78 14.45
C LYS A 102 9.10 3.28 14.16
N SER A 103 10.02 3.70 13.29
CA SER A 103 10.24 5.10 12.89
C SER A 103 10.68 5.17 11.43
N SER A 104 10.45 6.31 10.77
CA SER A 104 10.89 6.57 9.38
C SER A 104 12.41 6.35 9.19
N LYS A 105 13.21 6.67 10.20
CA LYS A 105 14.68 6.51 10.16
C LYS A 105 15.15 5.06 10.07
N LEU A 106 14.36 4.12 10.59
CA LEU A 106 14.66 2.68 10.55
C LEU A 106 14.00 1.98 9.36
N CYS A 107 13.24 2.72 8.55
CA CYS A 107 12.54 2.20 7.39
C CYS A 107 13.51 2.17 6.20
N THR A 108 14.00 0.98 5.85
CA THR A 108 14.93 0.76 4.75
C THR A 108 14.40 -0.31 3.79
N LEU A 109 14.88 -0.30 2.54
CA LEU A 109 14.50 -1.32 1.55
C LEU A 109 14.89 -2.74 1.95
N ASP A 110 15.89 -2.89 2.81
CA ASP A 110 16.29 -4.21 3.34
C ASP A 110 15.14 -4.94 4.03
N MET A 111 14.15 -4.20 4.52
CA MET A 111 12.95 -4.76 5.14
C MET A 111 12.04 -5.48 4.14
N LEU A 112 12.11 -5.16 2.85
CA LEU A 112 11.33 -5.82 1.80
C LEU A 112 12.04 -7.08 1.26
N LYS A 113 13.26 -7.39 1.72
CA LYS A 113 13.98 -8.59 1.28
C LYS A 113 13.23 -9.85 1.70
N SER A 114 12.96 -10.70 0.71
CA SER A 114 12.27 -11.98 0.89
C SER A 114 13.20 -13.14 1.26
N ASP A 115 14.46 -12.86 1.62
CA ASP A 115 15.52 -13.86 1.87
C ASP A 115 15.37 -14.59 3.23
N GLY A 116 14.18 -14.58 3.83
CA GLY A 116 13.90 -15.21 5.12
C GLY A 116 14.56 -14.54 6.34
N SER A 117 15.46 -13.58 6.12
CA SER A 117 16.15 -12.82 7.16
C SER A 117 15.23 -11.83 7.89
N VAL A 118 14.14 -11.39 7.25
CA VAL A 118 13.19 -10.43 7.80
C VAL A 118 12.00 -11.15 8.45
N PRO A 119 11.69 -10.86 9.73
CA PRO A 119 10.54 -11.47 10.40
C PRO A 119 9.24 -11.08 9.70
N GLN A 120 8.54 -12.10 9.21
CA GLN A 120 7.25 -11.97 8.55
C GLN A 120 6.11 -11.98 9.56
N MET A 121 5.04 -11.26 9.25
CA MET A 121 3.84 -11.19 10.05
C MET A 121 2.58 -11.33 9.19
N SER A 122 1.50 -11.74 9.85
CA SER A 122 0.18 -11.93 9.25
C SER A 122 -0.83 -11.05 9.97
N LEU A 123 -1.64 -10.30 9.21
CA LEU A 123 -2.69 -9.46 9.78
C LEU A 123 -3.87 -10.31 10.30
N PHE A 124 -4.03 -11.52 9.77
CA PHE A 124 -5.04 -12.48 10.23
C PHE A 124 -4.68 -13.08 11.60
N LYS A 125 -3.38 -13.17 11.91
CA LYS A 125 -2.91 -13.55 13.27
C LYS A 125 -2.85 -12.36 14.22
N HIS A 126 -2.45 -11.19 13.72
CA HIS A 126 -2.34 -9.96 14.51
C HIS A 126 -3.36 -8.94 14.04
N LYS A 127 -4.49 -8.83 14.75
CA LYS A 127 -5.60 -7.95 14.37
C LYS A 127 -5.24 -6.48 14.19
N ARG A 128 -4.15 -5.99 14.80
CA ARG A 128 -3.70 -4.60 14.71
C ARG A 128 -2.21 -4.53 14.46
N VAL A 129 -1.82 -3.75 13.47
CA VAL A 129 -0.42 -3.53 13.13
C VAL A 129 -0.21 -2.06 12.80
N LYS A 130 0.82 -1.45 13.39
CA LYS A 130 1.28 -0.11 13.05
C LYS A 130 2.76 -0.20 12.71
N GLY A 131 3.18 0.44 11.62
CA GLY A 131 4.58 0.48 11.24
C GLY A 131 4.85 1.35 10.03
N TRP A 132 6.13 1.56 9.77
CA TRP A 132 6.63 2.24 8.59
C TRP A 132 7.04 1.21 7.54
N TRP A 133 6.65 1.44 6.28
CA TRP A 133 7.06 0.65 5.13
C TRP A 133 7.62 1.55 4.02
N PRO A 134 8.64 1.09 3.28
CA PRO A 134 9.20 1.84 2.19
C PRO A 134 8.39 1.62 0.91
N PHE A 135 8.04 2.70 0.22
CA PHE A 135 7.67 2.66 -1.18
C PHE A 135 8.91 2.44 -2.04
N HIS A 136 8.70 1.74 -3.15
CA HIS A 136 9.75 1.53 -4.12
C HIS A 136 9.23 1.76 -5.53
N VAL A 137 10.17 2.15 -6.39
CA VAL A 137 10.01 2.14 -7.85
C VAL A 137 10.97 1.10 -8.41
N LYS A 138 10.51 0.35 -9.41
CA LYS A 138 11.36 -0.53 -10.19
C LYS A 138 11.90 0.26 -11.36
N ASN A 139 13.21 0.46 -11.42
CA ASN A 139 13.84 1.17 -12.52
C ASN A 139 13.87 0.26 -13.77
N GLU A 140 13.51 0.76 -14.95
CA GLU A 140 13.32 -0.06 -16.15
C GLU A 140 14.62 -0.70 -16.71
N GLY A 141 15.78 -0.37 -16.12
CA GLY A 141 17.10 -0.89 -16.51
C GLY A 141 17.79 -1.83 -15.51
N SER A 142 17.26 -2.00 -14.29
CA SER A 142 17.89 -2.80 -13.22
C SER A 142 16.85 -3.54 -12.39
N GLU A 143 17.17 -4.75 -11.92
CA GLU A 143 16.33 -5.46 -10.94
C GLU A 143 16.40 -4.84 -9.53
N GLU A 144 17.19 -3.78 -9.36
CA GLU A 144 17.32 -3.04 -8.12
C GLU A 144 16.08 -2.19 -7.85
N LEU A 145 15.54 -2.31 -6.64
CA LEU A 145 14.45 -1.48 -6.14
C LEU A 145 15.04 -0.19 -5.58
N GLU A 146 14.52 0.96 -6.01
CA GLU A 146 14.92 2.26 -5.47
C GLU A 146 13.89 2.73 -4.44
N LEU A 147 14.39 3.22 -3.31
CA LEU A 147 13.56 3.77 -2.24
C LEU A 147 13.13 5.16 -2.70
N THR A 148 11.83 5.37 -2.82
CA THR A 148 11.30 6.69 -3.13
C THR A 148 10.75 7.30 -1.85
N GLU A 149 9.62 6.77 -1.40
CA GLU A 149 8.89 7.28 -0.25
C GLU A 149 8.84 6.30 0.92
N LYS A 150 8.35 6.78 2.05
CA LYS A 150 8.02 5.95 3.21
C LYS A 150 6.56 6.17 3.58
N VAL A 151 5.95 5.19 4.22
CA VAL A 151 4.57 5.30 4.68
C VAL A 151 4.40 4.73 6.06
N LEU A 152 3.76 5.50 6.93
CA LEU A 152 3.21 5.01 8.17
C LEU A 152 1.80 4.43 7.92
N CYS A 153 1.64 3.13 8.11
CA CYS A 153 0.34 2.47 7.98
C CYS A 153 -0.12 1.95 9.34
N HIS A 154 -1.41 2.11 9.62
CA HIS A 154 -2.14 1.48 10.71
C HIS A 154 -3.18 0.50 10.15
N MET A 155 -2.79 -0.76 10.05
CA MET A 155 -3.68 -1.85 9.62
C MET A 155 -4.48 -2.39 10.80
N LEU A 156 -5.80 -2.48 10.63
CA LEU A 156 -6.71 -3.06 11.61
C LEU A 156 -7.67 -4.04 10.94
N ASN A 157 -7.56 -5.31 11.31
CA ASN A 157 -8.55 -6.33 11.00
C ASN A 157 -9.65 -6.30 12.08
N LEU A 158 -10.86 -5.85 11.72
CA LEU A 158 -11.99 -5.76 12.64
C LEU A 158 -12.79 -7.05 12.73
N SER A 159 -12.94 -7.76 11.62
CA SER A 159 -13.62 -9.04 11.52
C SER A 159 -13.09 -9.81 10.32
N ASP A 160 -13.33 -11.13 10.28
CA ASP A 160 -12.85 -12.00 9.20
C ASP A 160 -13.31 -11.55 7.78
N HIS A 161 -14.30 -10.66 7.71
CA HIS A 161 -14.88 -10.13 6.47
C HIS A 161 -14.68 -8.62 6.24
N MET A 162 -14.15 -7.88 7.22
CA MET A 162 -13.99 -6.41 7.11
C MET A 162 -12.64 -5.94 7.65
N MET A 163 -11.81 -5.44 6.74
CA MET A 163 -10.57 -4.78 7.08
C MET A 163 -10.74 -3.26 7.05
N ARG A 164 -10.18 -2.57 8.07
CA ARG A 164 -9.99 -1.13 8.07
C ARG A 164 -8.52 -0.81 8.10
N LEU A 165 -8.04 -0.16 7.06
CA LEU A 165 -6.70 0.39 6.97
C LEU A 165 -6.78 1.89 7.28
N GLY A 166 -6.31 2.29 8.45
CA GLY A 166 -5.97 3.70 8.68
C GLY A 166 -4.60 3.96 8.09
N ALA A 167 -4.53 4.71 7.00
CA ALA A 167 -3.25 5.17 6.49
C ALA A 167 -3.05 6.58 7.03
N GLU A 168 -2.23 6.73 8.06
CA GLU A 168 -1.63 8.03 8.37
C GLU A 168 -0.39 8.13 7.51
N LEU A 169 -0.61 8.38 6.20
CA LEU A 169 0.51 8.40 5.28
C LEU A 169 1.32 9.65 5.62
N SER A 170 2.50 9.43 6.20
CA SER A 170 3.59 10.38 6.27
C SER A 170 4.59 9.94 5.21
N ALA A 171 4.48 10.53 4.01
CA ALA A 171 5.57 10.50 3.05
C ALA A 171 6.70 11.37 3.59
N GLU A 172 7.94 10.97 3.42
CA GLU A 172 9.11 11.80 3.71
C GLU A 172 9.94 11.73 2.44
N LEU A 173 9.62 12.62 1.49
CA LEU A 173 10.39 12.81 0.26
C LEU A 173 11.77 13.26 0.70
N ASP A 174 12.77 12.41 0.53
CA ASP A 174 14.18 12.83 0.61
C ASP A 174 14.47 13.64 -0.66
N ALA A 175 14.00 14.89 -0.68
CA ALA A 175 14.24 15.83 -1.76
C ALA A 175 15.73 16.15 -1.78
N ARG A 176 16.46 15.37 -2.58
CA ARG A 176 17.87 15.55 -2.93
C ARG A 176 18.82 15.34 -1.75
N ASN A 177 19.58 14.25 -1.86
CA ASN A 177 20.99 14.34 -1.50
C ASN A 177 21.66 15.30 -2.50
N ASN A 178 21.45 16.60 -2.31
CA ASN A 178 22.31 17.66 -2.84
C ASN A 178 23.61 17.59 -2.03
N GLY A 179 24.44 16.60 -2.35
CA GLY A 179 25.85 16.59 -2.03
C GLY A 179 26.63 17.13 -3.23
N GLU A 180 26.57 18.45 -3.46
CA GLU A 180 27.70 19.13 -4.06
C GLU A 180 28.84 19.13 -3.03
N VAL A 181 29.96 18.50 -3.36
CA VAL A 181 31.30 19.11 -3.32
C VAL A 181 32.10 18.60 -4.52
#